data_AF-A0A9E5BTF6-F1
#
_entry.id   AF-A0A9E5BTF6-F1
#
_cell.length_a   1.000
_cell.length_b   1.000
_cell.length_c   1.000
_cell.angle_alpha   90.00
_cell.angle_beta   90.00
_cell.angle_gamma   90.00
#
_symmetry.space_group_name_H-M   'P 1'
#
loop_
_entity.id
_entity.type
_entity.pdbx_description
1 polymer ?
#
loop_
_entity_poly.entity_id
_entity_poly.type
_entity_poly.pdbx_seq_one_letter_code
_entity_poly.pdbx_strand_id
1 'polypeptide(L)' 'EDGSVVSRVYRDLRLRYIFRYEMEHLLARAGFEIEALYGDFFGGDFQDSSPEMVWIARRAL' A
#
# COMPACT_ATOMS: atom_id res chain seq x y z
N GLU A 1 -33.84 19.00 -7.04
CA GLU A 1 -33.14 19.95 -7.93
C GLU A 1 -32.03 19.20 -8.62
N ASP A 2 -32.04 19.22 -9.96
CA ASP A 2 -31.26 18.34 -10.83
C ASP A 2 -29.75 18.65 -10.77
N GLY A 3 -28.98 17.73 -10.20
CA GLY A 3 -27.52 17.79 -10.25
C GLY A 3 -27.01 17.47 -11.67
N SER A 4 -26.24 18.36 -12.26
CA SER A 4 -25.53 18.10 -13.52
C SER A 4 -24.03 17.86 -13.26
N VAL A 5 -23.44 16.93 -14.01
CA VAL A 5 -22.01 16.64 -13.92
C VAL A 5 -21.23 17.81 -14.51
N VAL A 6 -20.44 18.50 -13.69
CA VAL A 6 -19.65 19.68 -14.09
C VAL A 6 -18.39 19.29 -14.89
N SER A 7 -17.77 18.16 -14.57
CA SER A 7 -16.63 17.62 -15.34
C SER A 7 -16.39 16.13 -15.07
N ARG A 8 -15.70 15.46 -15.99
CA ARG A 8 -15.14 14.11 -15.82
C ARG A 8 -13.69 14.09 -16.24
N VAL A 9 -12.86 13.40 -15.47
CA VAL A 9 -11.44 13.19 -15.80
C VAL A 9 -11.21 11.70 -15.93
N TYR A 10 -10.73 11.27 -17.09
CA TYR A 10 -10.27 9.91 -17.33
C TYR A 10 -8.73 9.87 -17.28
N ARG A 11 -8.19 8.86 -16.61
CA ARG A 11 -6.76 8.61 -16.49
C ARG A 11 -6.52 7.12 -16.62
N ASP A 12 -5.60 6.76 -17.50
CA ASP A 12 -5.14 5.39 -17.58
C ASP A 12 -4.18 5.10 -16.42
N LEU A 13 -4.63 4.25 -15.50
CA LEU A 13 -3.83 3.78 -14.39
C LEU A 13 -3.32 2.38 -14.70
N ARG A 14 -2.00 2.23 -14.79
CA ARG A 14 -1.37 0.90 -14.80
C ARG A 14 -1.17 0.45 -13.37
N LEU A 15 -2.17 -0.27 -12.85
CA LEU A 15 -2.08 -0.88 -11.53
C LEU A 15 -1.11 -2.05 -11.55
N ARG A 16 -0.33 -2.17 -10.48
CA ARG A 16 0.52 -3.34 -10.21
C ARG A 16 0.13 -3.86 -8.85
N TYR A 17 -0.06 -5.16 -8.80
CA TYR A 17 -0.34 -5.88 -7.57
C TYR A 17 0.95 -6.51 -7.06
N ILE A 18 1.12 -6.56 -5.74
CA ILE A 18 2.26 -7.19 -5.08
C ILE A 18 1.77 -7.94 -3.83
N PHE A 19 2.26 -9.15 -3.63
CA PHE A 19 1.99 -9.94 -2.42
C PHE A 19 2.91 -9.51 -1.27
N ARG A 20 2.49 -9.83 -0.03
CA ARG A 20 3.24 -9.51 1.20
C ARG A 20 4.73 -9.84 1.09
N TYR A 21 5.07 -11.12 0.82
CA TYR A 21 6.46 -11.58 0.80
C TYR A 21 7.26 -11.02 -0.39
N GLU A 22 6.60 -10.65 -1.49
CA GLU A 22 7.26 -9.96 -2.59
C GLU A 22 7.66 -8.55 -2.17
N MET A 23 6.80 -7.84 -1.45
CA MET A 23 7.11 -6.51 -0.92
C MET A 23 8.23 -6.58 0.13
N GLU A 24 8.19 -7.58 1.04
CA GLU A 24 9.27 -7.80 2.01
C GLU A 24 10.62 -7.98 1.30
N HIS A 25 10.65 -8.80 0.25
CA HIS A 25 11.87 -9.04 -0.53
C HIS A 25 12.35 -7.79 -1.28
N LEU A 26 11.43 -7.00 -1.85
CA LEU A 26 11.78 -5.75 -2.53
C LEU A 26 12.35 -4.71 -1.56
N LEU A 27 11.79 -4.57 -0.36
CA LEU A 27 12.29 -3.67 0.68
C LEU A 27 13.70 -4.07 1.11
N ALA A 28 13.93 -5.36 1.39
CA ALA A 28 15.25 -5.86 1.75
C ALA A 28 16.29 -5.61 0.64
N ARG A 29 15.93 -5.90 -0.61
CA ARG A 29 16.77 -5.64 -1.80
C ARG A 29 17.06 -4.16 -2.03
N ALA A 30 16.16 -3.28 -1.60
CA ALA A 30 16.33 -1.84 -1.67
C ALA A 30 17.14 -1.26 -0.50
N GLY A 31 17.62 -2.09 0.43
CA GLY A 31 18.41 -1.66 1.58
C GLY A 31 17.57 -1.10 2.73
N PHE A 32 16.36 -1.63 2.91
CA PHE A 32 15.49 -1.29 4.04
C PHE A 32 15.35 -2.47 5.00
N GLU A 33 15.24 -2.13 6.27
CA GLU A 33 14.79 -3.03 7.33
C GLU A 33 13.34 -2.70 7.68
N ILE A 34 12.52 -3.73 7.84
CA ILE A 34 11.09 -3.60 8.12
C ILE A 34 10.92 -3.51 9.64
N GLU A 35 10.23 -2.47 10.10
CA GLU A 35 9.95 -2.24 11.52
C GLU A 35 8.55 -2.71 11.89
N ALA A 36 7.57 -2.51 11.00
CA ALA A 36 6.19 -2.96 11.21
C ALA A 36 5.44 -3.15 9.89
N LEU A 37 4.40 -3.98 9.95
CA LEU A 37 3.38 -4.13 8.91
C LEU A 37 2.01 -4.09 9.59
N TYR A 38 1.19 -3.12 9.19
CA TYR A 38 -0.19 -2.97 9.65
C TYR A 38 -1.19 -3.29 8.55
N GLY A 39 -2.37 -3.76 8.96
CA GLY A 39 -3.49 -4.12 8.10
C GLY A 39 -4.42 -2.97 7.73
N ASP A 40 -4.23 -1.82 8.35
CA ASP A 40 -4.98 -0.59 8.13
C ASP A 40 -4.14 0.65 8.49
N PHE A 41 -4.67 1.83 8.21
CA PHE A 41 -4.03 3.11 8.55
C PHE A 41 -4.18 3.51 10.03
N PHE A 42 -4.88 2.72 10.84
CA PHE A 42 -5.07 2.95 12.28
C PHE A 42 -4.11 2.12 13.14
N GLY A 43 -3.24 1.32 12.52
CA GLY A 43 -2.24 0.50 13.20
C GLY A 43 -2.77 -0.88 13.62
N GLY A 44 -3.86 -1.34 13.04
CA GLY A 44 -4.36 -2.71 13.25
C GLY A 44 -3.40 -3.77 12.73
N ASP A 45 -3.42 -4.94 13.34
CA ASP A 45 -2.60 -6.07 12.92
C ASP A 45 -2.89 -6.47 11.47
N PHE A 46 -1.84 -6.82 10.73
CA PHE A 46 -2.00 -7.35 9.39
C PHE A 46 -2.50 -8.81 9.41
N GLN A 47 -3.58 -9.07 8.67
CA GLN A 47 -4.25 -10.36 8.54
C GLN A 47 -4.61 -10.62 7.07
N ASP A 48 -4.98 -11.86 6.74
CA ASP A 48 -5.39 -12.24 5.38
C ASP A 48 -6.62 -11.47 4.88
N SER A 49 -7.45 -10.96 5.80
CA SER A 49 -8.61 -10.11 5.51
C SER A 49 -8.31 -8.61 5.50
N SER A 50 -7.05 -8.21 5.74
CA SER A 50 -6.68 -6.80 5.80
C SER A 50 -6.87 -6.12 4.43
N PRO A 51 -7.54 -4.96 4.38
CA PRO A 51 -7.74 -4.23 3.13
C PRO A 51 -6.46 -3.55 2.64
N GLU A 52 -5.50 -3.26 3.53
CA GLU A 52 -4.23 -2.63 3.18
C GLU A 52 -3.00 -3.39 3.71
N MET A 53 -1.84 -3.08 3.12
CA MET A 53 -0.52 -3.37 3.67
C MET A 53 0.20 -2.05 3.95
N VAL A 54 0.23 -1.61 5.19
CA VAL A 54 0.89 -0.37 5.62
C VAL A 54 2.25 -0.71 6.23
N TRP A 55 3.32 -0.42 5.48
CA TRP A 55 4.69 -0.76 5.86
C TRP A 55 5.40 0.41 6.55
N ILE A 56 6.00 0.14 7.70
CA ILE A 56 6.99 1.02 8.33
C ILE A 56 8.36 0.38 8.12
N ALA A 57 9.24 1.11 7.43
CA ALA A 57 10.58 0.63 7.12
C ALA A 57 11.60 1.76 7.27
N ARG A 58 12.79 1.42 7.75
CA ARG A 58 13.93 2.33 7.85
C ARG A 58 15.06 1.87 6.95
N ARG A 59 15.91 2.81 6.53
CA ARG A 59 17.11 2.48 5.76
C ARG A 59 18.05 1.63 6.63
N ALA A 60 18.55 0.53 6.09
CA ALA A 60 19.62 -0.26 6.69
C ALA A 60 20.92 0.57 6.67
N LEU A 61 21.69 0.52 7.76
CA LEU A 61 22.98 1.23 7.88
C LEU A 61 24.09 0.50 7.12
#